data_AF-A0A349ER14-F1
#
_entry.id   AF-A0A349ER14-F1
#
_cell.length_a   1.000
_cell.length_b   1.000
_cell.length_c   1.000
_cell.angle_alpha   90.00
_cell.angle_beta   90.00
_cell.angle_gamma   90.00
#
_symmetry.space_group_name_H-M   'P 1'
#
loop_
_entity.id
_entity.type
_entity.pdbx_description
1 polymer ?
#
loop_
_entity_poly.entity_id
_entity_poly.type
_entity_poly.pdbx_seq_one_letter_code
_entity_poly.pdbx_strand_id
1 'polypeptide(L)'
;MKRLLIALSAITVLAGFASVGSAASTHLTITSYNGPQTCIACHKTAGQEMLNSLHMKWAGPTPNVTNGGGAELGKAVKGINTFCTYAMSSAGACFNCHVRSDGNAPHAPSEADVDCMMCHNDTYQRKFVVDPNSGLTVKNVLGQTKTYYFGLQDALGNYSIELDYALMPAGTTPVSLARTVHRPTKKSCLRCHAKAGGGDWTKRGDMGVNSAAPTVDQDFHMSASGANLSCTSCHKTTAHKIGGRGIDLRQTEAPNPTCTQCHPSSPHANTKLNRHASRGRLTCQVCHIRTFGKGGATEMSRDWRIPVWNAGFCNGQGGFVGEEVKVANVKPDYVWFDGTSYVYNVGETITPNASGVYTMAKANGTPFGLNSKIVPIKRHTSIMPLHTSGKIVPPMINWMFMTGYFDDAVQKGMAEQGLTGGYSLVPVDAEMLITHGVDPKSKAPACSNCHNLSGTTADGGSYMVPFDKLGYHVWPAKVKACTLCHSAYNLSWEAMHDKHRDKIRNCTNCHTKEPTGLVKPQSDLCNDCHSLKTWSGASTHKKHVERYDCTKCHKF
;
A
#
# COMPACT_ATOMS: atom_id res chain seq x y z
N MET A 1 25.43 -67.06 7.96
CA MET A 1 26.76 -66.41 7.96
C MET A 1 26.65 -65.19 7.05
N LYS A 2 26.82 -63.92 7.43
CA LYS A 2 27.50 -63.24 8.54
C LYS A 2 26.64 -62.05 8.99
N ARG A 3 26.58 -61.81 10.31
CA ARG A 3 26.05 -60.60 10.95
C ARG A 3 27.11 -59.50 10.86
N LEU A 4 26.70 -58.25 10.58
CA LEU A 4 27.53 -57.07 10.82
C LEU A 4 26.75 -56.16 11.78
N LEU A 5 27.18 -56.12 13.04
CA LEU A 5 26.71 -55.18 14.06
C LEU A 5 27.49 -53.87 13.90
N ILE A 6 26.78 -52.76 13.75
CA ILE A 6 27.34 -51.41 13.91
C ILE A 6 26.88 -50.91 15.28
N ALA A 7 27.83 -50.68 16.18
CA ALA A 7 27.59 -50.08 17.49
C ALA A 7 27.43 -48.56 17.33
N LEU A 8 26.31 -48.01 17.79
CA LEU A 8 26.11 -46.56 17.93
C LEU A 8 26.54 -46.15 19.35
N SER A 9 27.61 -45.36 19.46
CA SER A 9 27.99 -44.69 20.70
C SER A 9 27.09 -43.48 20.95
N ALA A 10 26.35 -43.49 22.06
CA ALA A 10 25.55 -42.35 22.51
C ALA A 10 26.45 -41.28 23.13
N ILE A 11 26.53 -40.10 22.49
CA ILE A 11 27.10 -38.89 23.07
C ILE A 11 25.97 -38.15 23.78
N THR A 12 26.00 -38.15 25.11
CA THR A 12 25.11 -37.35 25.98
C THR A 12 25.56 -35.90 25.96
N VAL A 13 24.89 -35.06 25.18
CA VAL A 13 25.03 -33.60 25.28
C VAL A 13 24.18 -33.11 26.46
N LEU A 14 24.82 -32.76 27.57
CA LEU A 14 24.18 -32.00 28.64
C LEU A 14 23.87 -30.59 28.12
N ALA A 15 22.63 -30.36 27.69
CA ALA A 15 22.09 -29.03 27.49
C ALA A 15 21.85 -28.40 28.88
N GLY A 16 22.71 -27.45 29.26
CA GLY A 16 22.46 -26.60 30.41
C GLY A 16 21.19 -25.78 30.17
N PHE A 17 20.13 -26.09 30.91
CA PHE A 17 18.96 -25.23 31.02
C PHE A 17 19.35 -23.99 31.82
N ALA A 18 19.72 -22.91 31.14
CA ALA A 18 19.70 -21.59 31.74
C ALA A 18 18.24 -21.25 32.07
N SER A 19 17.98 -21.00 33.35
CA SER A 19 16.67 -20.61 33.87
C SER A 19 16.23 -19.29 33.23
N VAL A 20 15.18 -19.36 32.42
CA VAL A 20 14.46 -18.19 31.93
C VAL A 20 13.67 -17.59 33.10
N GLY A 21 14.34 -16.84 33.97
CA GLY A 21 13.66 -15.82 34.77
C GLY A 21 13.01 -14.87 33.77
N SER A 22 11.67 -14.89 33.69
CA SER A 22 10.95 -14.23 32.60
C SER A 22 11.27 -12.74 32.56
N ALA A 23 11.54 -12.18 31.38
CA ALA A 23 11.78 -10.74 31.21
C ALA A 23 10.68 -9.85 31.83
N ALA A 24 9.45 -10.38 31.96
CA ALA A 24 8.34 -9.74 32.66
C ALA A 24 8.61 -9.53 34.18
N SER A 25 9.32 -10.46 34.83
CA SER A 25 9.74 -10.35 36.23
C SER A 25 10.72 -9.20 36.45
N THR A 26 11.67 -8.99 35.52
CA THR A 26 12.66 -7.92 35.63
C THR A 26 12.04 -6.54 35.52
N HIS A 27 11.02 -6.34 34.67
CA HIS A 27 10.37 -5.03 34.58
C HIS A 27 9.68 -4.62 35.89
N LEU A 28 9.23 -5.57 36.73
CA LEU A 28 8.62 -5.28 38.03
C LEU A 28 9.57 -4.55 39.00
N THR A 29 10.88 -4.59 38.76
CA THR A 29 11.87 -3.88 39.59
C THR A 29 11.98 -2.39 39.27
N ILE A 30 11.39 -1.92 38.16
CA ILE A 30 11.37 -0.49 37.79
C ILE A 30 10.61 0.28 38.88
N THR A 31 11.26 1.17 39.62
CA THR A 31 10.62 1.97 40.69
C THR A 31 10.36 3.42 40.29
N SER A 32 10.96 3.89 39.20
CA SER A 32 10.76 5.22 38.63
C SER A 32 10.78 5.16 37.11
N TYR A 33 10.11 6.11 36.46
CA TYR A 33 10.11 6.26 35.00
C TYR A 33 10.59 7.65 34.62
N ASN A 34 11.69 7.71 33.88
CA ASN A 34 12.32 8.94 33.40
C ASN A 34 12.40 8.90 31.86
N GLY A 35 11.24 8.77 31.23
CA GLY A 35 11.14 8.69 29.77
C GLY A 35 11.88 7.47 29.20
N PRO A 36 12.39 7.57 27.96
CA PRO A 36 13.06 6.43 27.32
C PRO A 36 14.35 6.00 28.01
N GLN A 37 14.98 6.86 28.83
CA GLN A 37 16.21 6.52 29.55
C GLN A 37 16.03 5.33 30.50
N THR A 38 14.84 5.17 31.08
CA THR A 38 14.49 3.98 31.87
C THR A 38 14.62 2.69 31.05
N CYS A 39 14.25 2.73 29.77
CA CYS A 39 14.33 1.57 28.88
C CYS A 39 15.74 1.38 28.32
N ILE A 40 16.38 2.47 27.88
CA ILE A 40 17.69 2.48 27.21
C ILE A 40 18.80 1.95 28.12
N ALA A 41 18.67 2.12 29.44
CA ALA A 41 19.60 1.56 30.42
C ALA A 41 19.88 0.05 30.19
N CYS A 42 18.88 -0.70 29.72
CA CYS A 42 19.01 -2.12 29.38
C CYS A 42 18.82 -2.42 27.88
N HIS A 43 18.18 -1.53 27.13
CA HIS A 43 17.82 -1.71 25.72
C HIS A 43 18.51 -0.72 24.78
N LYS A 44 19.76 -0.36 25.07
CA LYS A 44 20.54 0.61 24.28
C LYS A 44 20.54 0.30 22.78
N THR A 45 20.77 -0.95 22.40
CA THR A 45 20.75 -1.38 21.00
C THR A 45 19.40 -1.08 20.33
N ALA A 46 18.28 -1.37 20.99
CA ALA A 46 16.95 -1.07 20.46
C ALA A 46 16.72 0.45 20.29
N GLY A 47 17.16 1.26 21.25
CA GLY A 47 17.13 2.72 21.16
C GLY A 47 17.91 3.23 19.94
N GLN A 48 19.11 2.69 19.70
CA GLN A 48 19.96 3.05 18.56
C GLN A 48 19.39 2.61 17.21
N GLU A 49 18.82 1.40 17.16
CA GLU A 49 18.14 0.88 15.97
C GLU A 49 16.97 1.78 15.55
N MET A 50 16.18 2.25 16.53
CA MET A 50 15.05 3.15 16.29
C MET A 50 15.47 4.45 15.61
N LEU A 51 16.63 5.04 15.95
CA LEU A 51 17.08 6.31 15.37
C LEU A 51 17.18 6.28 13.84
N ASN A 52 17.43 5.10 13.28
CA ASN A 52 17.57 4.89 11.85
C ASN A 52 16.35 4.26 11.18
N SER A 53 15.25 4.10 11.92
CA SER A 53 13.99 3.59 11.39
C SER A 53 13.19 4.69 10.67
N LEU A 54 12.38 4.28 9.71
CA LEU A 54 11.39 5.13 9.04
C LEU A 54 10.39 5.70 10.03
N HIS A 55 9.99 4.93 11.03
CA HIS A 55 9.03 5.37 12.04
C HIS A 55 9.57 6.56 12.85
N MET A 56 10.88 6.60 13.10
CA MET A 56 11.54 7.69 13.81
C MET A 56 11.90 8.89 12.92
N LYS A 57 12.33 8.67 11.67
CA LYS A 57 12.73 9.77 10.78
C LYS A 57 11.58 10.36 9.97
N TRP A 58 10.50 9.59 9.81
CA TRP A 58 9.46 9.83 8.80
C TRP A 58 10.00 10.03 7.38
N ALA A 59 11.20 9.53 7.12
CA ALA A 59 11.94 9.59 5.88
C ALA A 59 12.81 8.34 5.76
N GLY A 60 13.19 7.99 4.54
CA GLY A 60 14.02 6.82 4.27
C GLY A 60 14.17 6.53 2.78
N PRO A 61 14.89 5.46 2.42
CA PRO A 61 15.24 5.17 1.03
C PRO A 61 14.01 4.83 0.19
N THR A 62 13.99 5.31 -1.06
CA THR A 62 12.85 5.17 -1.99
C THR A 62 13.16 4.40 -3.28
N PRO A 63 13.79 3.21 -3.21
CA PRO A 63 14.28 2.49 -4.42
C PRO A 63 13.16 2.11 -5.41
N ASN A 64 11.91 2.08 -4.96
CA ASN A 64 10.74 1.68 -5.75
C ASN A 64 9.85 2.86 -6.16
N VAL A 65 10.27 4.11 -5.91
CA VAL A 65 9.58 5.32 -6.38
C VAL A 65 10.30 5.84 -7.61
N THR A 66 9.66 5.72 -8.76
CA THR A 66 10.29 5.98 -10.06
C THR A 66 10.70 7.44 -10.29
N ASN A 67 9.95 8.39 -9.73
CA ASN A 67 10.29 9.82 -9.75
C ASN A 67 11.17 10.26 -8.56
N GLY A 68 11.50 9.35 -7.63
CA GLY A 68 12.24 9.70 -6.42
C GLY A 68 13.75 9.85 -6.60
N GLY A 69 14.31 9.36 -7.72
CA GLY A 69 15.75 9.48 -8.01
C GLY A 69 16.67 8.81 -6.99
N GLY A 70 16.15 7.87 -6.18
CA GLY A 70 16.88 7.24 -5.07
C GLY A 70 17.03 8.13 -3.82
N ALA A 71 16.41 9.32 -3.80
CA ALA A 71 16.47 10.21 -2.64
C ALA A 71 15.78 9.61 -1.41
N GLU A 72 16.19 10.06 -0.23
CA GLU A 72 15.42 9.83 0.98
C GLU A 72 14.21 10.77 1.00
N LEU A 73 13.01 10.20 0.95
CA LEU A 73 11.75 10.96 0.95
C LEU A 73 10.85 10.39 2.04
N GLY A 74 9.76 11.09 2.34
CA GLY A 74 8.79 10.59 3.31
C GLY A 74 7.82 11.61 3.84
N LYS A 75 7.07 11.23 4.87
CA LYS A 75 6.09 12.12 5.50
C LYS A 75 6.73 13.44 5.98
N ALA A 76 7.99 13.38 6.45
CA ALA A 76 8.76 14.56 6.83
C ALA A 76 9.47 15.24 5.65
N VAL A 77 9.79 14.49 4.59
CA VAL A 77 10.62 14.98 3.46
C VAL A 77 9.83 14.91 2.16
N LYS A 78 9.31 16.07 1.73
CA LYS A 78 8.52 16.27 0.49
C LYS A 78 7.25 15.41 0.35
N GLY A 79 6.80 14.73 1.41
CA GLY A 79 5.66 13.82 1.36
C GLY A 79 4.31 14.50 1.51
N ILE A 80 3.59 14.61 0.39
CA ILE A 80 2.20 15.10 0.33
C ILE A 80 1.23 13.96 -0.05
N ASN A 81 -0.04 14.08 0.34
CA ASN A 81 -1.12 13.16 -0.01
C ASN A 81 -2.43 13.90 -0.33
N THR A 82 -3.45 13.16 -0.77
CA THR A 82 -4.77 13.69 -1.14
C THR A 82 -5.76 13.80 0.03
N PHE A 83 -5.32 13.61 1.27
CA PHE A 83 -6.11 13.78 2.51
C PHE A 83 -5.68 15.11 3.16
N CYS A 84 -5.19 15.10 4.40
CA CYS A 84 -4.66 16.27 5.11
C CYS A 84 -3.38 16.88 4.50
N THR A 85 -3.05 16.58 3.25
CA THR A 85 -1.99 17.22 2.46
C THR A 85 -0.58 16.96 2.98
N TYR A 86 0.07 17.92 3.63
CA TYR A 86 1.48 17.90 4.02
C TYR A 86 1.64 18.07 5.54
N ALA A 87 2.37 17.13 6.14
CA ALA A 87 2.44 17.01 7.60
C ALA A 87 3.29 18.09 8.27
N MET A 88 4.34 18.57 7.60
CA MET A 88 5.30 19.50 8.22
C MET A 88 4.70 20.89 8.45
N SER A 89 3.82 21.36 7.56
CA SER A 89 3.05 22.60 7.75
C SER A 89 1.87 22.45 8.72
N SER A 90 1.67 21.25 9.27
CA SER A 90 0.48 20.85 10.05
C SER A 90 0.85 20.05 11.30
N ALA A 91 1.99 20.42 11.91
CA ALA A 91 2.64 19.76 13.03
C ALA A 91 1.67 19.29 14.13
N GLY A 92 0.91 20.24 14.71
CA GLY A 92 0.01 19.98 15.84
C GLY A 92 -1.12 18.97 15.57
N ALA A 93 -1.46 18.69 14.31
CA ALA A 93 -2.43 17.66 13.94
C ALA A 93 -1.77 16.30 13.65
N CYS A 94 -0.54 16.31 13.11
CA CYS A 94 0.09 15.13 12.55
C CYS A 94 1.01 14.41 13.53
N PHE A 95 1.68 15.16 14.41
CA PHE A 95 2.81 14.69 15.21
C PHE A 95 2.41 13.87 16.44
N ASN A 96 1.13 13.90 16.83
CA ASN A 96 0.57 13.01 17.86
C ASN A 96 0.78 11.52 17.55
N CYS A 97 0.85 11.16 16.26
CA CYS A 97 1.09 9.79 15.81
C CYS A 97 2.58 9.43 15.65
N HIS A 98 3.50 10.37 15.85
CA HIS A 98 4.92 10.11 15.72
C HIS A 98 5.40 9.24 16.89
N VAL A 99 6.39 8.37 16.69
CA VAL A 99 7.01 7.57 17.77
C VAL A 99 8.19 8.32 18.42
N ARG A 100 8.14 9.65 18.34
CA ARG A 100 9.13 10.59 18.88
C ARG A 100 8.42 11.51 19.87
N SER A 101 9.02 11.72 21.03
CA SER A 101 8.45 12.48 22.14
C SER A 101 8.33 13.97 21.79
N ASP A 102 9.34 14.53 21.13
CA ASP A 102 9.42 15.96 20.75
C ASP A 102 8.52 16.39 19.58
N GLY A 103 7.69 15.49 19.05
CA GLY A 103 6.83 15.78 17.92
C GLY A 103 7.57 16.02 16.61
N ASN A 104 8.72 15.39 16.33
CA ASN A 104 9.47 15.56 15.08
C ASN A 104 10.08 16.96 14.91
N ALA A 105 10.76 17.41 15.97
CA ALA A 105 11.55 18.63 15.97
C ALA A 105 12.59 18.66 14.82
N PRO A 106 13.01 19.86 14.37
CA PRO A 106 13.83 20.04 13.17
C PRO A 106 15.27 19.48 13.29
N HIS A 107 15.68 19.02 14.48
CA HIS A 107 16.96 18.35 14.68
C HIS A 107 16.90 16.85 14.39
N ALA A 108 18.07 16.24 14.18
CA ALA A 108 18.20 14.80 14.01
C ALA A 108 17.72 14.04 15.28
N PRO A 109 17.03 12.89 15.13
CA PRO A 109 16.58 12.08 16.26
C PRO A 109 17.73 11.64 17.19
N SER A 110 17.49 11.73 18.49
CA SER A 110 18.34 11.21 19.57
C SER A 110 17.64 10.09 20.33
N GLU A 111 18.39 9.30 21.11
CA GLU A 111 17.81 8.23 21.94
C GLU A 111 16.82 8.79 22.98
N ALA A 112 17.02 10.03 23.44
CA ALA A 112 16.12 10.70 24.38
C ALA A 112 14.76 11.04 23.77
N ASP A 113 14.67 11.06 22.44
CA ASP A 113 13.45 11.42 21.73
C ASP A 113 12.56 10.20 21.48
N VAL A 114 13.06 8.97 21.67
CA VAL A 114 12.31 7.74 21.33
C VAL A 114 11.13 7.56 22.29
N ASP A 115 9.93 7.33 21.76
CA ASP A 115 8.76 6.95 22.57
C ASP A 115 8.54 5.43 22.50
N CYS A 116 9.21 4.70 23.39
CA CYS A 116 9.13 3.24 23.46
C CYS A 116 7.70 2.76 23.72
N MET A 117 6.92 3.48 24.53
CA MET A 117 5.61 3.03 25.00
C MET A 117 4.53 3.13 23.91
N MET A 118 4.73 3.98 22.90
CA MET A 118 3.82 4.12 21.76
C MET A 118 3.53 2.77 21.09
N CYS A 119 4.55 1.90 20.99
CA CYS A 119 4.43 0.57 20.39
C CYS A 119 4.42 -0.57 21.42
N HIS A 120 4.98 -0.36 22.62
CA HIS A 120 5.17 -1.42 23.61
C HIS A 120 4.18 -1.40 24.77
N ASN A 121 3.19 -0.51 24.78
CA ASN A 121 2.15 -0.51 25.82
C ASN A 121 0.79 -0.11 25.24
N ASP A 122 -0.21 -0.99 25.38
CA ASP A 122 -1.57 -0.78 24.87
C ASP A 122 -2.43 0.19 25.69
N THR A 123 -1.99 0.51 26.90
CA THR A 123 -2.67 1.42 27.84
C THR A 123 -2.12 2.83 27.74
N TYR A 124 -0.82 3.00 27.49
CA TYR A 124 -0.14 4.29 27.39
C TYR A 124 -0.92 5.26 26.50
N GLN A 125 -1.24 6.46 26.99
CA GLN A 125 -1.80 7.54 26.18
C GLN A 125 -1.03 8.82 26.50
N ARG A 126 -0.77 9.63 25.48
CA ARG A 126 -0.07 10.91 25.62
C ARG A 126 -0.75 11.98 24.78
N LYS A 127 -0.48 13.23 25.14
CA LYS A 127 -0.86 14.42 24.37
C LYS A 127 0.25 15.46 24.45
N PHE A 128 0.21 16.45 23.56
CA PHE A 128 1.04 17.64 23.73
C PHE A 128 0.52 18.47 24.90
N VAL A 129 1.46 18.98 25.70
CA VAL A 129 1.16 20.00 26.71
C VAL A 129 0.66 21.23 25.96
N VAL A 130 -0.47 21.80 26.38
CA VAL A 130 -1.01 23.02 25.75
C VAL A 130 -0.22 24.23 26.22
N ASP A 131 0.22 25.08 25.30
CA ASP A 131 0.80 26.39 25.65
C ASP A 131 -0.32 27.42 25.84
N PRO A 132 -0.54 27.92 27.07
CA PRO A 132 -1.57 28.92 27.33
C PRO A 132 -1.31 30.26 26.62
N ASN A 133 -0.07 30.53 26.20
CA ASN A 133 0.32 31.75 25.50
C ASN A 133 0.23 31.64 23.97
N SER A 134 -0.05 30.44 23.44
CA SER A 134 -0.15 30.17 22.00
C SER A 134 -1.50 30.57 21.38
N GLY A 135 -2.37 31.24 22.15
CA GLY A 135 -3.74 31.57 21.75
C GLY A 135 -3.83 32.35 20.45
N LEU A 136 -4.36 31.71 19.40
CA LEU A 136 -4.64 32.33 18.11
C LEU A 136 -6.13 32.52 17.93
N THR A 137 -6.57 33.77 17.85
CA THR A 137 -7.99 34.11 17.63
C THR A 137 -8.25 34.30 16.15
N VAL A 138 -9.24 33.59 15.61
CA VAL A 138 -9.67 33.68 14.21
C VAL A 138 -11.18 33.89 14.12
N LYS A 139 -11.62 34.45 12.99
CA LYS A 139 -13.03 34.47 12.60
C LYS A 139 -13.25 33.40 11.52
N ASN A 140 -14.17 32.47 11.77
CA ASN A 140 -14.42 31.37 10.85
C ASN A 140 -15.48 31.71 9.76
N VAL A 141 -15.71 30.77 8.84
CA VAL A 141 -16.73 30.83 7.78
C VAL A 141 -18.16 30.99 8.27
N LEU A 142 -18.42 30.68 9.55
CA LEU A 142 -19.72 30.89 10.21
C LEU A 142 -19.82 32.27 10.87
N GLY A 143 -18.79 33.12 10.72
CA GLY A 143 -18.71 34.44 11.33
C GLY A 143 -18.40 34.42 12.83
N GLN A 144 -18.08 33.26 13.41
CA GLN A 144 -17.79 33.11 14.83
C GLN A 144 -16.33 33.39 15.11
N THR A 145 -16.07 34.13 16.20
CA THR A 145 -14.74 34.33 16.74
C THR A 145 -14.38 33.17 17.67
N LYS A 146 -13.23 32.54 17.45
CA LYS A 146 -12.75 31.43 18.27
C LYS A 146 -11.25 31.52 18.49
N THR A 147 -10.81 31.20 19.70
CA THR A 147 -9.40 31.12 20.07
C THR A 147 -8.96 29.65 20.10
N TYR A 148 -7.84 29.36 19.45
CA TYR A 148 -7.20 28.06 19.40
C TYR A 148 -5.89 28.09 20.17
N TYR A 149 -5.59 27.00 20.88
CA TYR A 149 -4.32 26.81 21.57
C TYR A 149 -3.57 25.60 20.99
N PHE A 150 -2.25 25.69 20.98
CA PHE A 150 -1.34 24.72 20.37
C PHE A 150 -0.42 24.08 21.40
N GLY A 151 0.32 23.05 20.95
CA GLY A 151 1.29 22.37 21.81
C GLY A 151 2.47 23.27 22.15
N LEU A 152 2.91 23.22 23.40
CA LEU A 152 4.07 23.93 23.92
C LEU A 152 5.34 23.45 23.22
N GLN A 153 6.08 24.41 22.70
CA GLN A 153 7.38 24.21 22.09
C GLN A 153 8.47 24.97 22.86
N ASP A 154 9.65 24.38 22.97
CA ASP A 154 10.83 25.12 23.41
C ASP A 154 11.45 25.95 22.26
N ALA A 155 12.53 26.68 22.55
CA ALA A 155 13.22 27.52 21.57
C ALA A 155 13.84 26.75 20.39
N LEU A 156 13.97 25.42 20.50
CA LEU A 156 14.48 24.54 19.46
C LEU A 156 13.35 23.89 18.63
N GLY A 157 12.09 24.18 18.99
CA GLY A 157 10.90 23.63 18.34
C GLY A 157 10.47 22.26 18.88
N ASN A 158 11.03 21.80 20.00
CA ASN A 158 10.65 20.52 20.61
C ASN A 158 9.30 20.64 21.30
N TYR A 159 8.37 19.77 20.94
CA TYR A 159 7.10 19.70 21.66
C TYR A 159 7.26 19.06 23.04
N SER A 160 6.59 19.64 24.03
CA SER A 160 6.42 19.02 25.34
C SER A 160 5.23 18.07 25.34
N ILE A 161 5.42 16.88 25.93
CA ILE A 161 4.37 15.86 26.02
C ILE A 161 4.08 15.49 27.47
N GLU A 162 2.83 15.14 27.71
CA GLU A 162 2.37 14.63 28.99
C GLU A 162 1.49 13.40 28.81
N LEU A 163 1.36 12.62 29.88
CA LEU A 163 0.47 11.48 29.92
C LEU A 163 -0.98 11.95 29.95
N ASP A 164 -1.81 11.35 29.09
CA ASP A 164 -3.24 11.65 29.06
C ASP A 164 -4.02 10.66 29.94
N TYR A 165 -3.92 10.86 31.26
CA TYR A 165 -4.55 9.97 32.25
C TYR A 165 -6.06 9.84 32.08
N ALA A 166 -6.73 10.84 31.50
CA ALA A 166 -8.16 10.79 31.20
C ALA A 166 -8.54 9.66 30.23
N LEU A 167 -7.59 9.21 29.40
CA LEU A 167 -7.78 8.12 28.43
C LEU A 167 -7.20 6.78 28.91
N MET A 168 -6.74 6.72 30.17
CA MET A 168 -6.15 5.52 30.77
C MET A 168 -6.99 5.05 31.96
N PRO A 169 -6.91 3.75 32.34
CA PRO A 169 -7.57 3.24 33.53
C PRO A 169 -7.15 4.02 34.80
N ALA A 170 -8.09 4.18 35.73
CA ALA A 170 -7.82 4.82 37.01
C ALA A 170 -6.68 4.10 37.76
N GLY A 171 -5.81 4.88 38.42
CA GLY A 171 -4.63 4.36 39.12
C GLY A 171 -3.44 4.01 38.23
N THR A 172 -3.53 4.27 36.92
CA THR A 172 -2.37 4.14 36.02
C THR A 172 -1.27 5.13 36.43
N THR A 173 -0.04 4.64 36.57
CA THR A 173 1.15 5.45 36.85
C THR A 173 2.20 5.25 35.76
N PRO A 174 3.16 6.17 35.59
CA PRO A 174 4.27 5.98 34.65
C PRO A 174 5.05 4.67 34.91
N VAL A 175 5.23 4.33 36.19
CA VAL A 175 5.90 3.09 36.61
C VAL A 175 5.07 1.86 36.23
N SER A 176 3.75 1.87 36.45
CA SER A 176 2.92 0.72 36.05
C SER A 176 2.92 0.51 34.54
N LEU A 177 2.98 1.58 33.73
CA LEU A 177 3.12 1.48 32.28
C LEU A 177 4.47 0.87 31.88
N ALA A 178 5.57 1.32 32.49
CA ALA A 178 6.90 0.75 32.26
C ALA A 178 7.00 -0.72 32.66
N ARG A 179 6.36 -1.11 33.77
CA ARG A 179 6.31 -2.50 34.26
C ARG A 179 5.51 -3.44 33.35
N THR A 180 4.56 -2.90 32.59
CA THR A 180 3.60 -3.69 31.79
C THR A 180 3.87 -3.64 30.29
N VAL A 181 5.06 -3.19 29.88
CA VAL A 181 5.44 -3.20 28.46
C VAL A 181 5.49 -4.63 27.90
N HIS A 182 5.15 -4.76 26.62
CA HIS A 182 5.04 -6.02 25.92
C HIS A 182 5.47 -5.88 24.45
N ARG A 183 5.53 -7.00 23.71
CA ARG A 183 5.70 -6.92 22.25
C ARG A 183 4.49 -6.22 21.62
N PRO A 184 4.65 -5.48 20.51
CA PRO A 184 3.55 -4.76 19.91
C PRO A 184 2.36 -5.66 19.58
N THR A 185 1.16 -5.19 19.91
CA THR A 185 -0.11 -5.84 19.57
C THR A 185 -0.76 -5.13 18.39
N LYS A 186 -1.89 -5.66 17.91
CA LYS A 186 -2.73 -4.97 16.90
C LYS A 186 -3.13 -3.58 17.39
N LYS A 187 -3.49 -3.44 18.67
CA LYS A 187 -3.94 -2.17 19.26
C LYS A 187 -2.82 -1.13 19.26
N SER A 188 -1.58 -1.53 19.60
CA SER A 188 -0.44 -0.61 19.59
C SER A 188 -0.19 -0.03 18.19
N CYS A 189 -0.21 -0.85 17.14
CA CYS A 189 -0.03 -0.40 15.76
C CYS A 189 -1.19 0.49 15.28
N LEU A 190 -2.43 0.09 15.58
CA LEU A 190 -3.63 0.76 15.09
C LEU A 190 -3.88 2.12 15.73
N ARG A 191 -3.25 2.42 16.87
CA ARG A 191 -3.26 3.75 17.48
C ARG A 191 -3.00 4.87 16.46
N CYS A 192 -2.04 4.65 15.57
CA CYS A 192 -1.69 5.59 14.50
C CYS A 192 -2.23 5.14 13.14
N HIS A 193 -2.12 3.85 12.81
CA HIS A 193 -2.43 3.36 11.47
C HIS A 193 -3.94 3.40 11.14
N ALA A 194 -4.82 3.17 12.11
CA ALA A 194 -6.27 3.23 11.90
C ALA A 194 -6.78 4.65 11.69
N LYS A 195 -6.15 5.63 12.35
CA LYS A 195 -6.58 7.03 12.38
C LYS A 195 -5.85 7.92 11.39
N ALA A 196 -5.06 7.33 10.49
CA ALA A 196 -4.33 8.07 9.48
C ALA A 196 -5.31 8.88 8.61
N GLY A 197 -4.95 10.14 8.31
CA GLY A 197 -5.83 11.06 7.57
C GLY A 197 -6.80 11.87 8.44
N GLY A 198 -6.66 11.83 9.78
CA GLY A 198 -7.42 12.70 10.69
C GLY A 198 -8.58 12.03 11.41
N GLY A 199 -8.81 10.74 11.17
CA GLY A 199 -9.89 9.98 11.83
C GLY A 199 -9.82 8.49 11.53
N ASP A 200 -10.56 7.70 12.31
CA ASP A 200 -10.70 6.26 12.05
C ASP A 200 -11.27 6.01 10.64
N TRP A 201 -10.82 4.94 9.99
CA TRP A 201 -11.18 4.55 8.62
C TRP A 201 -10.96 5.62 7.55
N THR A 202 -10.30 6.74 7.83
CA THR A 202 -10.22 7.85 6.89
C THR A 202 -9.27 7.52 5.73
N LYS A 203 -7.98 7.35 6.00
CA LYS A 203 -6.99 7.10 4.94
C LYS A 203 -6.99 5.66 4.44
N ARG A 204 -6.70 4.69 5.32
CA ARG A 204 -6.55 3.28 4.91
C ARG A 204 -7.93 2.65 4.70
N GLY A 205 -8.12 2.06 3.54
CA GLY A 205 -9.38 1.41 3.17
C GLY A 205 -9.53 0.01 3.75
N ASP A 206 -8.47 -0.60 4.26
CA ASP A 206 -8.42 -2.01 4.66
C ASP A 206 -8.12 -2.23 6.15
N MET A 207 -8.04 -1.15 6.94
CA MET A 207 -7.87 -1.23 8.39
C MET A 207 -8.47 -0.01 9.10
N GLY A 208 -8.98 -0.25 10.29
CA GLY A 208 -9.47 0.77 11.23
C GLY A 208 -9.32 0.29 12.66
N VAL A 209 -9.88 1.02 13.63
CA VAL A 209 -9.70 0.68 15.06
C VAL A 209 -10.22 -0.72 15.39
N ASN A 210 -11.31 -1.14 14.74
CA ASN A 210 -11.88 -2.48 14.91
C ASN A 210 -10.93 -3.61 14.45
N SER A 211 -9.91 -3.32 13.64
CA SER A 211 -8.89 -4.31 13.24
C SER A 211 -8.05 -4.81 14.42
N ALA A 212 -8.19 -4.23 15.62
CA ALA A 212 -7.62 -4.77 16.85
C ALA A 212 -8.29 -6.07 17.29
N ALA A 213 -9.58 -6.23 16.99
CA ALA A 213 -10.38 -7.42 17.28
C ALA A 213 -11.43 -7.65 16.18
N PRO A 214 -11.01 -7.93 14.93
CA PRO A 214 -11.94 -8.05 13.83
C PRO A 214 -12.69 -9.39 13.90
N THR A 215 -13.90 -9.41 13.35
CA THR A 215 -14.58 -10.68 13.04
C THR A 215 -13.84 -11.39 11.89
N VAL A 216 -14.08 -12.69 11.74
CA VAL A 216 -13.45 -13.49 10.68
C VAL A 216 -13.79 -12.98 9.27
N ASP A 217 -14.94 -12.33 9.13
CA ASP A 217 -15.41 -11.73 7.88
C ASP A 217 -14.79 -10.36 7.61
N GLN A 218 -14.32 -9.67 8.64
CA GLN A 218 -13.60 -8.41 8.52
C GLN A 218 -12.14 -8.64 8.15
N ASP A 219 -11.46 -9.58 8.82
CA ASP A 219 -10.12 -10.04 8.45
C ASP A 219 -9.85 -11.43 9.05
N PHE A 220 -9.71 -12.45 8.20
CA PHE A 220 -9.45 -13.82 8.62
C PHE A 220 -8.12 -13.98 9.37
N HIS A 221 -7.07 -13.26 8.96
CA HIS A 221 -5.74 -13.43 9.55
C HIS A 221 -5.65 -12.78 10.93
N MET A 222 -6.25 -11.60 11.12
CA MET A 222 -6.21 -10.87 12.38
C MET A 222 -7.31 -11.30 13.36
N SER A 223 -8.37 -11.95 12.90
CA SER A 223 -9.45 -12.39 13.79
C SER A 223 -9.03 -13.48 14.77
N ALA A 224 -9.50 -13.37 16.02
CA ALA A 224 -9.31 -14.41 17.04
C ALA A 224 -9.96 -15.74 16.67
N SER A 225 -11.02 -15.73 15.87
CA SER A 225 -11.69 -16.94 15.33
C SER A 225 -11.09 -17.44 14.01
N GLY A 226 -10.06 -16.74 13.50
CA GLY A 226 -9.31 -17.13 12.31
C GLY A 226 -7.88 -17.51 12.68
N ALA A 227 -6.88 -16.88 12.05
CA ALA A 227 -5.46 -17.19 12.34
C ALA A 227 -4.90 -16.44 13.56
N ASN A 228 -5.63 -15.45 14.10
CA ASN A 228 -5.27 -14.63 15.25
C ASN A 228 -3.85 -14.04 15.24
N LEU A 229 -3.39 -13.62 14.06
CA LEU A 229 -2.07 -13.03 13.88
C LEU A 229 -2.01 -11.59 14.45
N SER A 230 -0.81 -11.18 14.86
CA SER A 230 -0.48 -9.78 15.11
C SER A 230 0.06 -9.14 13.83
N CYS A 231 0.16 -7.81 13.80
CA CYS A 231 0.78 -7.11 12.68
C CYS A 231 2.22 -7.59 12.44
N THR A 232 2.99 -7.79 13.52
CA THR A 232 4.39 -8.23 13.50
C THR A 232 4.58 -9.69 13.09
N SER A 233 3.51 -10.51 13.03
CA SER A 233 3.57 -11.85 12.44
C SER A 233 3.89 -11.81 10.94
N CYS A 234 3.32 -10.84 10.22
CA CYS A 234 3.55 -10.64 8.78
C CYS A 234 4.62 -9.56 8.52
N HIS A 235 4.52 -8.44 9.23
CA HIS A 235 5.49 -7.34 9.18
C HIS A 235 6.71 -7.67 10.05
N LYS A 236 7.42 -8.75 9.67
CA LYS A 236 8.61 -9.22 10.37
C LYS A 236 9.60 -8.06 10.50
N THR A 237 10.00 -7.82 11.74
CA THR A 237 10.84 -6.68 12.12
C THR A 237 12.23 -7.18 12.44
N THR A 238 13.25 -6.50 11.91
CA THR A 238 14.65 -6.73 12.26
C THR A 238 15.28 -5.37 12.49
N ALA A 239 16.00 -5.22 13.61
CA ALA A 239 16.60 -3.96 14.02
C ALA A 239 15.62 -2.77 13.98
N HIS A 240 14.41 -2.97 14.51
CA HIS A 240 13.30 -1.99 14.51
C HIS A 240 12.88 -1.44 13.13
N LYS A 241 13.34 -2.03 12.03
CA LYS A 241 12.89 -1.72 10.67
C LYS A 241 11.69 -2.58 10.30
N ILE A 242 10.60 -1.94 9.89
CA ILE A 242 9.32 -2.61 9.62
C ILE A 242 9.02 -2.50 8.13
N GLY A 243 8.93 -3.65 7.46
CA GLY A 243 8.62 -3.70 6.02
C GLY A 243 7.13 -3.50 5.75
N GLY A 244 6.76 -3.14 4.53
CA GLY A 244 5.37 -2.93 4.13
C GLY A 244 5.15 -1.61 3.43
N ARG A 245 5.17 -1.64 2.10
CA ARG A 245 4.97 -0.49 1.22
C ARG A 245 3.72 -0.66 0.36
N GLY A 246 2.81 0.30 0.45
CA GLY A 246 1.70 0.50 -0.49
C GLY A 246 2.09 1.41 -1.66
N ILE A 247 1.18 1.59 -2.61
CA ILE A 247 1.40 2.42 -3.82
C ILE A 247 1.64 3.90 -3.46
N ASP A 248 0.89 4.45 -2.50
CA ASP A 248 0.98 5.84 -2.02
C ASP A 248 2.16 6.10 -1.06
N LEU A 249 2.93 5.05 -0.73
CA LEU A 249 4.05 5.12 0.19
C LEU A 249 5.38 5.15 -0.56
N ARG A 250 6.29 6.00 -0.10
CA ARG A 250 7.56 6.26 -0.81
C ARG A 250 8.65 5.29 -0.40
N GLN A 251 8.79 5.09 0.89
CA GLN A 251 9.98 4.48 1.47
C GLN A 251 9.88 2.96 1.54
N THR A 252 11.04 2.30 1.55
CA THR A 252 11.17 0.86 1.80
C THR A 252 12.38 0.63 2.71
N GLU A 253 12.15 0.33 3.99
CA GLU A 253 13.25 0.08 4.94
C GLU A 253 13.49 -1.42 5.23
N ALA A 254 12.54 -2.27 4.87
CA ALA A 254 12.60 -3.71 5.05
C ALA A 254 11.68 -4.43 4.02
N PRO A 255 11.88 -5.74 3.78
CA PRO A 255 11.10 -6.51 2.80
C PRO A 255 9.58 -6.46 3.07
N ASN A 256 8.79 -6.37 2.00
CA ASN A 256 7.33 -6.39 2.12
C ASN A 256 6.82 -7.78 2.55
N PRO A 257 5.76 -7.85 3.38
CA PRO A 257 5.06 -9.09 3.64
C PRO A 257 4.47 -9.67 2.35
N THR A 258 4.49 -11.00 2.21
CA THR A 258 3.87 -11.68 1.06
C THR A 258 3.08 -12.90 1.51
N CYS A 259 2.02 -13.23 0.79
CA CYS A 259 1.22 -14.43 1.08
C CYS A 259 2.07 -15.71 1.01
N THR A 260 3.10 -15.73 0.15
CA THR A 260 3.95 -16.89 -0.07
C THR A 260 4.97 -17.14 1.03
N GLN A 261 5.07 -16.27 2.04
CA GLN A 261 5.86 -16.55 3.26
C GLN A 261 5.22 -17.64 4.13
N CYS A 262 3.91 -17.86 4.01
CA CYS A 262 3.16 -18.86 4.79
C CYS A 262 2.42 -19.86 3.90
N HIS A 263 1.99 -19.43 2.71
CA HIS A 263 1.27 -20.29 1.76
C HIS A 263 2.20 -20.76 0.63
N PRO A 264 2.03 -21.99 0.13
CA PRO A 264 2.73 -22.40 -1.09
C PRO A 264 2.28 -21.55 -2.28
N SER A 265 3.12 -21.45 -3.31
CA SER A 265 2.79 -20.71 -4.55
C SER A 265 1.60 -21.30 -5.33
N SER A 266 1.21 -22.54 -5.01
CA SER A 266 0.07 -23.27 -5.58
C SER A 266 -0.80 -23.85 -4.45
N PRO A 267 -1.55 -23.01 -3.72
CA PRO A 267 -2.23 -23.43 -2.49
C PRO A 267 -3.57 -24.15 -2.72
N HIS A 268 -4.06 -24.23 -3.94
CA HIS A 268 -5.37 -24.82 -4.25
C HIS A 268 -5.23 -26.25 -4.77
N ALA A 269 -6.20 -27.12 -4.50
CA ALA A 269 -6.28 -28.41 -5.17
C ALA A 269 -6.58 -28.26 -6.68
N ASN A 270 -7.29 -27.19 -7.06
CA ASN A 270 -7.63 -26.89 -8.44
C ASN A 270 -6.44 -26.26 -9.17
N THR A 271 -5.90 -26.98 -10.16
CA THR A 271 -4.75 -26.54 -10.96
C THR A 271 -5.04 -25.29 -11.80
N LYS A 272 -6.30 -25.05 -12.22
CA LYS A 272 -6.71 -23.81 -12.90
C LYS A 272 -6.59 -22.60 -11.96
N LEU A 273 -6.98 -22.73 -10.69
CA LEU A 273 -6.81 -21.65 -9.69
C LEU A 273 -5.33 -21.39 -9.39
N ASN A 274 -4.52 -22.44 -9.24
CA ASN A 274 -3.08 -22.29 -9.08
C ASN A 274 -2.43 -21.62 -10.28
N ARG A 275 -2.93 -21.84 -11.50
CA ARG A 275 -2.45 -21.14 -12.68
C ARG A 275 -2.68 -19.63 -12.58
N HIS A 276 -3.81 -19.19 -12.04
CA HIS A 276 -4.08 -17.75 -11.82
C HIS A 276 -3.10 -17.14 -10.80
N ALA A 277 -2.71 -17.87 -9.76
CA ALA A 277 -1.83 -17.36 -8.70
C ALA A 277 -0.32 -17.46 -9.03
N SER A 278 0.14 -18.61 -9.55
CA SER A 278 1.57 -18.93 -9.74
C SER A 278 2.15 -18.45 -11.06
N ARG A 279 1.40 -18.60 -12.16
CA ARG A 279 1.77 -18.18 -13.52
C ARG A 279 0.92 -17.02 -14.03
N GLY A 280 -0.15 -16.72 -13.31
CA GLY A 280 -1.16 -15.79 -13.72
C GLY A 280 -0.81 -14.37 -13.31
N ARG A 281 -1.63 -13.47 -13.81
CA ARG A 281 -1.39 -12.04 -13.79
C ARG A 281 -2.11 -11.36 -12.64
N LEU A 282 -2.56 -12.08 -11.63
CA LEU A 282 -3.29 -11.52 -10.48
C LEU A 282 -2.60 -11.89 -9.18
N THR A 283 -2.73 -11.04 -8.17
CA THR A 283 -2.28 -11.36 -6.82
C THR A 283 -3.35 -12.09 -6.02
N CYS A 284 -2.96 -12.77 -4.94
CA CYS A 284 -3.88 -13.45 -4.04
C CYS A 284 -4.98 -12.50 -3.53
N GLN A 285 -4.61 -11.25 -3.26
CA GLN A 285 -5.48 -10.18 -2.78
C GLN A 285 -6.68 -9.95 -3.70
N VAL A 286 -6.52 -10.08 -5.03
CA VAL A 286 -7.63 -9.91 -5.99
C VAL A 286 -8.77 -10.88 -5.68
N CYS A 287 -8.46 -12.15 -5.39
CA CYS A 287 -9.48 -13.14 -5.10
C CYS A 287 -9.93 -13.11 -3.62
N HIS A 288 -9.01 -12.77 -2.72
CA HIS A 288 -9.21 -12.96 -1.29
C HIS A 288 -9.58 -11.68 -0.53
N ILE A 289 -9.70 -10.52 -1.19
CA ILE A 289 -10.21 -9.29 -0.59
C ILE A 289 -11.31 -8.75 -1.51
N ARG A 290 -12.56 -9.20 -1.28
CA ARG A 290 -13.69 -8.89 -2.18
C ARG A 290 -14.17 -7.45 -2.06
N THR A 291 -14.08 -6.92 -0.85
CA THR A 291 -14.41 -5.54 -0.51
C THR A 291 -13.41 -5.04 0.52
N PHE A 292 -13.31 -3.72 0.68
CA PHE A 292 -12.60 -3.07 1.78
C PHE A 292 -13.56 -2.17 2.57
N GLY A 293 -13.15 -1.61 3.70
CA GLY A 293 -14.07 -0.86 4.59
C GLY A 293 -15.09 -1.77 5.27
N LYS A 294 -14.69 -2.99 5.65
CA LYS A 294 -15.58 -4.01 6.24
C LYS A 294 -15.94 -3.75 7.71
N GLY A 295 -15.14 -2.92 8.38
CA GLY A 295 -15.36 -2.54 9.79
C GLY A 295 -15.80 -1.09 9.99
N GLY A 296 -15.90 -0.32 8.91
CA GLY A 296 -16.28 1.10 8.94
C GLY A 296 -16.23 1.73 7.56
N ALA A 297 -16.97 2.82 7.38
CA ALA A 297 -16.99 3.58 6.14
C ALA A 297 -15.68 4.35 5.97
N THR A 298 -15.01 4.16 4.83
CA THR A 298 -13.73 4.81 4.53
C THR A 298 -13.89 5.96 3.55
N GLU A 299 -13.10 7.01 3.71
CA GLU A 299 -13.15 8.20 2.86
C GLU A 299 -12.70 7.90 1.45
N MET A 300 -13.57 8.12 0.48
CA MET A 300 -13.33 7.93 -0.95
C MET A 300 -13.03 9.24 -1.66
N SER A 301 -13.53 10.36 -1.13
CA SER A 301 -13.17 11.68 -1.62
C SER A 301 -13.24 12.75 -0.54
N ARG A 302 -12.48 13.83 -0.77
CA ARG A 302 -12.53 15.04 0.05
C ARG A 302 -12.60 16.32 -0.79
N ASP A 303 -13.59 17.15 -0.53
CA ASP A 303 -13.75 18.48 -1.13
C ASP A 303 -13.49 19.59 -0.11
N TRP A 304 -12.35 20.26 -0.23
CA TRP A 304 -11.94 21.35 0.64
C TRP A 304 -12.71 22.66 0.42
N ARG A 305 -13.47 22.80 -0.67
CA ARG A 305 -14.30 24.00 -0.92
C ARG A 305 -15.51 24.07 0.01
N ILE A 306 -15.91 22.92 0.55
CA ILE A 306 -17.11 22.79 1.39
C ILE A 306 -16.64 22.56 2.83
N PRO A 307 -16.56 23.60 3.67
CA PRO A 307 -16.11 23.46 5.05
C PRO A 307 -17.18 22.75 5.90
N VAL A 308 -16.86 21.58 6.45
CA VAL A 308 -17.73 20.83 7.37
C VAL A 308 -17.13 20.81 8.77
N TRP A 309 -17.89 21.28 9.76
CA TRP A 309 -17.46 21.33 11.16
C TRP A 309 -17.37 19.93 11.79
N ASN A 310 -16.28 19.68 12.51
CA ASN A 310 -16.03 18.47 13.26
C ASN A 310 -15.46 18.81 14.65
N ALA A 311 -16.19 18.47 15.71
CA ALA A 311 -15.80 18.79 17.09
C ALA A 311 -14.52 18.06 17.57
N GLY A 312 -14.17 16.92 16.98
CA GLY A 312 -12.99 16.14 17.38
C GLY A 312 -11.66 16.70 16.85
N PHE A 313 -11.70 17.59 15.86
CA PHE A 313 -10.50 18.16 15.24
C PHE A 313 -9.82 19.22 16.13
N CYS A 314 -8.58 19.60 15.77
CA CYS A 314 -7.77 20.53 16.53
C CYS A 314 -7.61 20.12 18.01
N ASN A 315 -7.34 18.83 18.25
CA ASN A 315 -7.21 18.25 19.59
C ASN A 315 -8.48 18.44 20.45
N GLY A 316 -9.67 18.24 19.85
CA GLY A 316 -10.96 18.38 20.54
C GLY A 316 -11.48 19.82 20.65
N GLN A 317 -10.77 20.81 20.10
CA GLN A 317 -11.24 22.19 20.04
C GLN A 317 -12.31 22.41 18.96
N GLY A 318 -12.39 21.49 18.00
CA GLY A 318 -13.28 21.54 16.84
C GLY A 318 -12.72 22.33 15.66
N GLY A 319 -12.97 21.87 14.43
CA GLY A 319 -12.49 22.51 13.21
C GLY A 319 -13.17 22.02 11.93
N PHE A 320 -12.91 22.68 10.80
CA PHE A 320 -13.51 22.39 9.50
C PHE A 320 -12.67 21.45 8.64
N VAL A 321 -13.20 20.30 8.21
CA VAL A 321 -12.38 19.19 7.65
C VAL A 321 -12.49 19.00 6.14
N GLY A 322 -13.24 19.88 5.46
CA GLY A 322 -13.73 19.64 4.10
C GLY A 322 -14.89 18.64 4.09
N GLU A 323 -15.64 18.57 2.99
CA GLU A 323 -16.67 17.55 2.83
C GLU A 323 -16.01 16.21 2.53
N GLU A 324 -16.29 15.21 3.36
CA GLU A 324 -15.76 13.84 3.23
C GLU A 324 -16.87 12.91 2.72
N VAL A 325 -16.65 12.21 1.62
CA VAL A 325 -17.55 11.12 1.18
C VAL A 325 -17.00 9.80 1.69
N LYS A 326 -17.71 9.15 2.63
CA LYS A 326 -17.31 7.87 3.21
C LYS A 326 -18.22 6.73 2.78
N VAL A 327 -17.62 5.59 2.42
CA VAL A 327 -18.36 4.41 1.94
C VAL A 327 -17.83 3.15 2.62
N ALA A 328 -18.71 2.27 3.08
CA ALA A 328 -18.37 0.97 3.65
C ALA A 328 -18.46 -0.15 2.60
N ASN A 329 -17.75 -1.26 2.84
CA ASN A 329 -17.80 -2.46 1.98
C ASN A 329 -17.57 -2.17 0.48
N VAL A 330 -16.61 -1.29 0.19
CA VAL A 330 -16.31 -0.80 -1.16
C VAL A 330 -15.66 -1.91 -1.98
N LYS A 331 -16.09 -2.06 -3.24
CA LYS A 331 -15.40 -2.94 -4.20
C LYS A 331 -14.08 -2.28 -4.64
N PRO A 332 -12.96 -3.00 -4.67
CA PRO A 332 -11.70 -2.44 -5.15
C PRO A 332 -11.77 -2.05 -6.63
N ASP A 333 -11.05 -1.00 -6.98
CA ASP A 333 -10.54 -0.83 -8.33
C ASP A 333 -9.35 -1.79 -8.54
N TYR A 334 -9.06 -2.14 -9.79
CA TYR A 334 -7.96 -3.05 -10.13
C TYR A 334 -6.98 -2.38 -11.08
N VAL A 335 -5.70 -2.51 -10.80
CA VAL A 335 -4.62 -1.93 -11.62
C VAL A 335 -3.46 -2.90 -11.77
N TRP A 336 -2.64 -2.72 -12.79
CA TRP A 336 -1.36 -3.41 -12.94
C TRP A 336 -0.31 -2.78 -12.01
N PHE A 337 0.40 -3.63 -11.27
CA PHE A 337 1.45 -3.23 -10.35
C PHE A 337 2.67 -4.15 -10.50
N ASP A 338 3.85 -3.57 -10.70
CA ASP A 338 5.14 -4.28 -10.81
C ASP A 338 6.02 -4.18 -9.56
N GLY A 339 5.50 -3.57 -8.50
CA GLY A 339 6.23 -3.29 -7.26
C GLY A 339 6.73 -1.85 -7.15
N THR A 340 6.76 -1.10 -8.26
CA THR A 340 7.18 0.31 -8.30
C THR A 340 5.98 1.25 -8.47
N SER A 341 6.11 2.50 -8.02
CA SER A 341 5.06 3.51 -8.24
C SER A 341 5.64 4.88 -8.58
N TYR A 342 4.79 5.72 -9.16
CA TYR A 342 4.95 7.16 -9.16
C TYR A 342 4.26 7.72 -7.92
N VAL A 343 4.92 8.65 -7.22
CA VAL A 343 4.31 9.39 -6.10
C VAL A 343 4.81 10.83 -6.14
N TYR A 344 3.91 11.80 -6.38
CA TYR A 344 4.27 13.21 -6.48
C TYR A 344 4.97 13.70 -5.21
N ASN A 345 6.11 14.38 -5.35
CA ASN A 345 6.84 14.98 -4.24
C ASN A 345 6.70 16.51 -4.27
N VAL A 346 6.56 17.13 -3.10
CA VAL A 346 6.50 18.60 -3.01
C VAL A 346 7.71 19.23 -3.71
N GLY A 347 7.43 20.19 -4.58
CA GLY A 347 8.43 20.90 -5.38
C GLY A 347 8.55 20.41 -6.83
N GLU A 348 8.04 19.22 -7.14
CA GLU A 348 7.96 18.70 -8.52
C GLU A 348 6.87 19.43 -9.33
N THR A 349 7.02 19.44 -10.65
CA THR A 349 5.95 19.85 -11.55
C THR A 349 5.09 18.63 -11.92
N ILE A 350 3.81 18.85 -12.18
CA ILE A 350 2.86 17.80 -12.52
C ILE A 350 1.91 18.26 -13.64
N THR A 351 1.50 17.31 -14.47
CA THR A 351 0.52 17.51 -15.56
C THR A 351 -0.68 16.59 -15.36
N PRO A 352 -1.87 16.96 -15.86
CA PRO A 352 -3.03 16.09 -15.76
C PRO A 352 -2.90 14.88 -16.68
N ASN A 353 -3.58 13.80 -16.33
CA ASN A 353 -3.78 12.67 -17.22
C ASN A 353 -4.81 12.97 -18.31
N ALA A 354 -5.10 12.01 -19.20
CA ALA A 354 -6.03 12.19 -20.31
C ALA A 354 -7.47 12.59 -19.90
N SER A 355 -7.84 12.35 -18.65
CA SER A 355 -9.15 12.73 -18.08
C SER A 355 -9.12 14.08 -17.35
N GLY A 356 -8.01 14.82 -17.41
CA GLY A 356 -7.88 16.11 -16.72
C GLY A 356 -7.54 16.01 -15.23
N VAL A 357 -7.24 14.81 -14.71
CA VAL A 357 -6.95 14.57 -13.28
C VAL A 357 -5.44 14.55 -13.02
N TYR A 358 -4.99 15.22 -11.97
CA TYR A 358 -3.58 15.27 -11.56
C TYR A 358 -3.27 14.09 -10.62
N THR A 359 -2.50 13.14 -11.11
CA THR A 359 -2.22 11.89 -10.40
C THR A 359 -1.15 12.08 -9.34
N MET A 360 -1.51 11.94 -8.07
CA MET A 360 -0.62 12.13 -6.91
C MET A 360 0.11 10.86 -6.50
N ALA A 361 -0.49 9.68 -6.72
CA ALA A 361 0.15 8.40 -6.54
C ALA A 361 -0.46 7.36 -7.48
N LYS A 362 0.38 6.56 -8.16
CA LYS A 362 -0.08 5.56 -9.12
C LYS A 362 0.86 4.36 -9.21
N ALA A 363 0.29 3.18 -9.30
CA ALA A 363 1.00 1.94 -9.57
C ALA A 363 1.65 1.99 -10.96
N ASN A 364 2.93 1.61 -11.02
CA ASN A 364 3.56 1.29 -12.29
C ASN A 364 3.32 -0.18 -12.62
N GLY A 365 3.23 -0.47 -13.90
CA GLY A 365 3.02 -1.82 -14.40
C GLY A 365 2.32 -1.75 -15.73
N THR A 366 2.56 -2.74 -16.57
CA THR A 366 1.94 -2.83 -17.89
C THR A 366 1.17 -4.13 -18.01
N PRO A 367 0.12 -4.16 -18.85
CA PRO A 367 -0.48 -5.42 -19.24
C PRO A 367 0.59 -6.41 -19.68
N PHE A 368 0.59 -7.59 -19.06
CA PHE A 368 1.48 -8.71 -19.40
C PHE A 368 2.99 -8.45 -19.20
N GLY A 369 3.39 -7.35 -18.53
CA GLY A 369 4.78 -7.09 -18.16
C GLY A 369 5.34 -8.21 -17.27
N LEU A 370 6.64 -8.53 -17.38
CA LEU A 370 7.24 -9.69 -16.70
C LEU A 370 6.94 -9.73 -15.20
N ASN A 371 7.04 -8.58 -14.52
CA ASN A 371 6.82 -8.44 -13.09
C ASN A 371 5.44 -7.85 -12.72
N SER A 372 4.61 -7.50 -13.71
CA SER A 372 3.33 -6.83 -13.47
C SER A 372 2.24 -7.83 -13.12
N LYS A 373 1.52 -7.55 -12.03
CA LYS A 373 0.33 -8.28 -11.59
C LYS A 373 -0.81 -7.31 -11.28
N ILE A 374 -2.04 -7.76 -11.49
CA ILE A 374 -3.27 -7.08 -11.11
C ILE A 374 -3.38 -7.12 -9.59
N VAL A 375 -3.60 -5.96 -8.99
CA VAL A 375 -3.80 -5.77 -7.55
C VAL A 375 -5.09 -5.00 -7.28
N PRO A 376 -5.77 -5.25 -6.14
CA PRO A 376 -6.88 -4.41 -5.70
C PRO A 376 -6.35 -3.12 -5.08
N ILE A 377 -7.00 -2.00 -5.38
CA ILE A 377 -6.70 -0.69 -4.83
C ILE A 377 -7.95 0.02 -4.32
N LYS A 378 -7.75 0.93 -3.37
CA LYS A 378 -8.63 2.06 -3.10
C LYS A 378 -8.10 3.24 -3.92
N ARG A 379 -8.96 3.85 -4.75
CA ARG A 379 -8.67 5.14 -5.38
C ARG A 379 -9.31 6.25 -4.54
N HIS A 380 -8.50 7.18 -4.04
CA HIS A 380 -8.97 8.36 -3.32
C HIS A 380 -8.91 9.58 -4.23
N THR A 381 -9.93 10.43 -4.21
CA THR A 381 -9.98 11.67 -5.01
C THR A 381 -10.08 12.90 -4.12
N SER A 382 -9.51 14.02 -4.56
CA SER A 382 -9.67 15.29 -3.86
C SER A 382 -9.51 16.46 -4.82
N ILE A 383 -9.51 17.66 -4.28
CA ILE A 383 -9.11 18.88 -4.98
C ILE A 383 -7.86 19.45 -4.32
N MET A 384 -6.91 19.91 -5.12
CA MET A 384 -5.69 20.54 -4.59
C MET A 384 -5.34 21.80 -5.38
N PRO A 385 -4.72 22.79 -4.74
CA PRO A 385 -4.20 23.98 -5.43
C PRO A 385 -2.98 23.64 -6.30
N LEU A 386 -3.08 23.97 -7.59
CA LEU A 386 -1.98 23.96 -8.54
C LEU A 386 -1.52 25.40 -8.79
N HIS A 387 -0.28 25.69 -8.45
CA HIS A 387 0.35 26.98 -8.72
C HIS A 387 0.57 27.18 -10.22
N THR A 388 0.65 28.43 -10.68
CA THR A 388 0.95 28.78 -12.09
C THR A 388 2.28 28.19 -12.60
N SER A 389 3.21 27.84 -11.69
CA SER A 389 4.45 27.13 -12.03
C SER A 389 4.27 25.62 -12.31
N GLY A 390 3.05 25.10 -12.25
CA GLY A 390 2.75 23.66 -12.43
C GLY A 390 3.06 22.78 -11.21
N LYS A 391 3.25 23.37 -10.03
CA LYS A 391 3.51 22.64 -8.77
C LYS A 391 2.25 22.60 -7.91
N ILE A 392 1.97 21.48 -7.26
CA ILE A 392 0.94 21.42 -6.22
C ILE A 392 1.42 22.21 -5.01
N VAL A 393 0.60 23.14 -4.55
CA VAL A 393 0.82 23.88 -3.30
C VAL A 393 0.36 23.00 -2.13
N PRO A 394 1.22 22.70 -1.15
CA PRO A 394 0.79 22.12 0.11
C PRO A 394 0.08 23.20 0.94
N PRO A 395 -1.24 23.12 1.18
CA PRO A 395 -1.91 24.09 2.04
C PRO A 395 -1.42 23.93 3.49
N MET A 396 -1.32 25.05 4.22
CA MET A 396 -1.13 25.02 5.67
C MET A 396 -2.47 24.66 6.33
N ILE A 397 -2.83 23.38 6.28
CA ILE A 397 -4.22 22.91 6.45
C ILE A 397 -4.82 23.23 7.81
N ASN A 398 -4.02 23.50 8.85
CA ASN A 398 -4.50 23.97 10.13
C ASN A 398 -5.34 25.27 10.00
N TRP A 399 -5.03 26.13 9.03
CA TRP A 399 -5.85 27.32 8.76
C TRP A 399 -7.23 26.97 8.19
N MET A 400 -7.32 25.94 7.34
CA MET A 400 -8.61 25.39 6.91
C MET A 400 -9.37 24.85 8.12
N PHE A 401 -8.71 24.11 9.01
CA PHE A 401 -9.34 23.57 10.22
C PHE A 401 -9.88 24.67 11.14
N MET A 402 -9.14 25.75 11.35
CA MET A 402 -9.55 26.82 12.27
C MET A 402 -10.58 27.77 11.66
N THR A 403 -10.45 28.10 10.38
CA THR A 403 -11.23 29.17 9.74
C THR A 403 -12.33 28.65 8.82
N GLY A 404 -12.14 27.49 8.19
CA GLY A 404 -12.99 27.00 7.09
C GLY A 404 -12.71 27.68 5.73
N TYR A 405 -11.82 28.67 5.65
CA TYR A 405 -11.42 29.29 4.40
C TYR A 405 -10.24 28.52 3.80
N PHE A 406 -10.50 27.74 2.74
CA PHE A 406 -9.43 26.96 2.11
C PHE A 406 -8.37 27.85 1.45
N ASP A 407 -8.77 28.98 0.85
CA ASP A 407 -7.83 29.95 0.25
C ASP A 407 -6.79 30.44 1.27
N ASP A 408 -7.20 30.82 2.49
CA ASP A 408 -6.26 31.21 3.55
C ASP A 408 -5.18 30.15 3.82
N ALA A 409 -5.57 28.87 3.82
CA ALA A 409 -4.63 27.76 3.97
C ALA A 409 -3.70 27.61 2.76
N VAL A 410 -4.21 27.83 1.55
CA VAL A 410 -3.40 27.80 0.31
C VAL A 410 -2.40 28.95 0.28
N GLN A 411 -2.83 30.20 0.55
CA GLN A 411 -1.96 31.38 0.55
C GLN A 411 -0.79 31.22 1.53
N LYS A 412 -1.07 30.70 2.73
CA LYS A 412 -0.02 30.43 3.73
C LYS A 412 0.90 29.29 3.32
N GLY A 413 0.36 28.27 2.66
CA GLY A 413 1.14 27.22 2.01
C GLY A 413 2.06 27.76 0.92
N MET A 414 1.56 28.66 0.05
CA MET A 414 2.38 29.31 -0.97
C MET A 414 3.52 30.12 -0.35
N ALA A 415 3.21 30.93 0.68
CA ALA A 415 4.21 31.71 1.40
C ALA A 415 5.30 30.82 2.03
N GLU A 416 4.92 29.72 2.67
CA GLU A 416 5.86 28.75 3.26
C GLU A 416 6.78 28.12 2.20
N GLN A 417 6.25 27.83 1.01
CA GLN A 417 7.01 27.24 -0.09
C GLN A 417 7.76 28.28 -0.94
N GLY A 418 7.70 29.58 -0.58
CA GLY A 418 8.31 30.67 -1.36
C GLY A 418 7.70 30.85 -2.75
N LEU A 419 6.43 30.48 -2.93
CA LEU A 419 5.70 30.60 -4.20
C LEU A 419 4.96 31.95 -4.25
N THR A 420 5.13 32.68 -5.35
CA THR A 420 4.44 33.95 -5.63
C THR A 420 3.63 33.82 -6.91
N GLY A 421 2.46 34.45 -6.98
CA GLY A 421 1.55 34.38 -8.12
C GLY A 421 0.19 33.82 -7.73
N GLY A 422 -0.51 33.26 -8.72
CA GLY A 422 -1.83 32.66 -8.54
C GLY A 422 -1.80 31.14 -8.46
N TYR A 423 -2.94 30.56 -8.12
CA TYR A 423 -3.17 29.13 -8.21
C TYR A 423 -4.58 28.85 -8.77
N SER A 424 -4.80 27.63 -9.22
CA SER A 424 -6.12 27.10 -9.56
C SER A 424 -6.38 25.81 -8.78
N LEU A 425 -7.63 25.53 -8.41
CA LEU A 425 -7.99 24.24 -7.82
C LEU A 425 -8.16 23.19 -8.93
N VAL A 426 -7.48 22.05 -8.78
CA VAL A 426 -7.51 20.95 -9.76
C VAL A 426 -7.93 19.64 -9.10
N PRO A 427 -8.64 18.75 -9.83
CA PRO A 427 -8.94 17.42 -9.32
C PRO A 427 -7.67 16.57 -9.27
N VAL A 428 -7.50 15.84 -8.17
CA VAL A 428 -6.38 14.92 -7.94
C VAL A 428 -6.87 13.53 -7.58
N ASP A 429 -6.05 12.52 -7.86
CA ASP A 429 -6.27 11.15 -7.40
C ASP A 429 -5.02 10.50 -6.82
N ALA A 430 -5.22 9.50 -5.95
CA ALA A 430 -4.15 8.66 -5.42
C ALA A 430 -4.61 7.21 -5.29
N GLU A 431 -3.79 6.30 -5.80
CA GLU A 431 -3.99 4.86 -5.69
C GLU A 431 -3.36 4.33 -4.39
N MET A 432 -4.14 3.57 -3.63
CA MET A 432 -3.73 2.93 -2.38
C MET A 432 -3.91 1.43 -2.49
N LEU A 433 -2.84 0.68 -2.26
CA LEU A 433 -2.88 -0.77 -2.30
C LEU A 433 -3.74 -1.32 -1.15
N ILE A 434 -4.60 -2.30 -1.46
CA ILE A 434 -5.40 -3.03 -0.47
C ILE A 434 -4.74 -4.37 -0.19
N THR A 435 -4.35 -4.61 1.08
CA THR A 435 -3.59 -5.80 1.48
C THR A 435 -4.13 -6.52 2.70
N HIS A 436 -5.02 -5.87 3.45
CA HIS A 436 -5.69 -6.43 4.63
C HIS A 436 -7.19 -6.61 4.36
N GLY A 437 -7.88 -7.21 5.31
CA GLY A 437 -9.29 -7.56 5.18
C GLY A 437 -9.51 -8.84 4.39
N VAL A 438 -8.58 -9.80 4.49
CA VAL A 438 -8.68 -11.07 3.78
C VAL A 438 -9.92 -11.84 4.23
N ASP A 439 -10.73 -12.23 3.25
CA ASP A 439 -11.95 -13.02 3.44
C ASP A 439 -11.65 -14.49 3.78
N PRO A 440 -12.55 -15.16 4.52
CA PRO A 440 -12.54 -16.62 4.63
C PRO A 440 -12.62 -17.28 3.25
N LYS A 441 -12.01 -18.47 3.11
CA LYS A 441 -11.97 -19.21 1.83
C LYS A 441 -13.36 -19.46 1.21
N SER A 442 -14.41 -19.53 2.02
CA SER A 442 -15.80 -19.73 1.59
C SER A 442 -16.36 -18.55 0.78
N LYS A 443 -15.75 -17.36 0.86
CA LYS A 443 -16.16 -16.16 0.10
C LYS A 443 -15.29 -15.88 -1.13
N ALA A 444 -14.30 -16.72 -1.41
CA ALA A 444 -13.49 -16.62 -2.62
C ALA A 444 -14.39 -16.65 -3.87
N PRO A 445 -14.07 -15.90 -4.94
CA PRO A 445 -14.91 -15.82 -6.13
C PRO A 445 -14.98 -17.17 -6.85
N ALA A 446 -16.16 -17.46 -7.39
CA ALA A 446 -16.31 -18.44 -8.44
C ALA A 446 -15.81 -17.87 -9.77
N CYS A 447 -15.53 -18.75 -10.73
CA CYS A 447 -15.08 -18.36 -12.07
C CYS A 447 -16.02 -17.34 -12.72
N SER A 448 -17.33 -17.52 -12.53
CA SER A 448 -18.40 -16.68 -13.09
C SER A 448 -18.43 -15.25 -12.54
N ASN A 449 -17.74 -14.96 -11.43
CA ASN A 449 -17.64 -13.59 -10.92
C ASN A 449 -16.73 -12.72 -11.81
N CYS A 450 -15.80 -13.33 -12.55
CA CYS A 450 -14.86 -12.62 -13.43
C CYS A 450 -15.06 -12.98 -14.90
N HIS A 451 -15.54 -14.18 -15.21
CA HIS A 451 -15.66 -14.68 -16.57
C HIS A 451 -17.12 -14.92 -16.95
N ASN A 452 -17.54 -14.43 -18.11
CA ASN A 452 -18.87 -14.74 -18.65
C ASN A 452 -18.93 -16.06 -19.44
N LEU A 453 -17.81 -16.78 -19.53
CA LEU A 453 -17.63 -18.07 -20.22
C LEU A 453 -17.96 -18.10 -21.74
N SER A 454 -18.42 -16.98 -22.32
CA SER A 454 -18.74 -16.87 -23.75
C SER A 454 -17.51 -16.70 -24.64
N GLY A 455 -16.36 -16.35 -24.03
CA GLY A 455 -15.12 -16.09 -24.75
C GLY A 455 -15.09 -14.82 -25.62
N THR A 456 -16.05 -13.92 -25.44
CA THR A 456 -16.17 -12.69 -26.26
C THR A 456 -16.12 -11.41 -25.44
N THR A 457 -15.69 -11.43 -24.18
CA THR A 457 -15.93 -10.32 -23.27
C THR A 457 -15.18 -9.03 -23.59
N ALA A 458 -15.76 -8.15 -24.39
CA ALA A 458 -15.70 -6.74 -24.01
C ALA A 458 -16.56 -6.62 -22.74
N ASP A 459 -15.96 -6.74 -21.56
CA ASP A 459 -16.70 -6.74 -20.30
C ASP A 459 -17.39 -5.39 -20.11
N GLY A 460 -18.70 -5.34 -20.34
CA GLY A 460 -19.56 -4.17 -20.13
C GLY A 460 -19.75 -3.79 -18.65
N GLY A 461 -18.70 -3.82 -17.84
CA GLY A 461 -18.68 -3.30 -16.47
C GLY A 461 -19.35 -4.15 -15.38
N SER A 462 -19.98 -5.28 -15.70
CA SER A 462 -20.76 -6.08 -14.71
C SER A 462 -19.94 -7.12 -13.92
N TYR A 463 -18.70 -7.41 -14.32
CA TYR A 463 -17.87 -8.44 -13.69
C TYR A 463 -16.85 -7.84 -12.71
N MET A 464 -16.35 -8.69 -11.82
CA MET A 464 -15.49 -8.25 -10.71
C MET A 464 -14.20 -7.57 -11.19
N VAL A 465 -13.54 -8.09 -12.23
CA VAL A 465 -12.29 -7.54 -12.77
C VAL A 465 -12.58 -6.94 -14.16
N PRO A 466 -12.35 -5.63 -14.38
CA PRO A 466 -12.61 -4.98 -15.66
C PRO A 466 -11.48 -5.26 -16.65
N PHE A 467 -11.51 -6.41 -17.30
CA PHE A 467 -10.42 -6.88 -18.16
C PHE A 467 -10.14 -5.94 -19.35
N ASP A 468 -11.18 -5.36 -19.95
CA ASP A 468 -11.09 -4.37 -21.02
C ASP A 468 -10.26 -3.13 -20.61
N LYS A 469 -10.54 -2.55 -19.44
CA LYS A 469 -9.80 -1.41 -18.87
C LYS A 469 -8.37 -1.78 -18.48
N LEU A 470 -8.14 -3.05 -18.17
CA LEU A 470 -6.82 -3.61 -17.89
C LEU A 470 -6.05 -3.97 -19.16
N GLY A 471 -6.57 -3.64 -20.35
CA GLY A 471 -5.89 -3.85 -21.63
C GLY A 471 -5.99 -5.27 -22.16
N TYR A 472 -6.84 -6.13 -21.57
CA TYR A 472 -7.22 -7.37 -22.21
C TYR A 472 -8.15 -7.06 -23.39
N HIS A 473 -8.13 -7.95 -24.40
CA HIS A 473 -9.03 -7.91 -25.57
C HIS A 473 -8.80 -6.75 -26.55
N VAL A 474 -7.79 -5.91 -26.31
CA VAL A 474 -7.17 -5.10 -27.37
C VAL A 474 -6.29 -6.02 -28.21
N TRP A 475 -6.85 -6.59 -29.28
CA TRP A 475 -6.08 -7.31 -30.29
C TRP A 475 -5.35 -6.30 -31.18
N PRO A 476 -4.02 -6.39 -31.37
CA PRO A 476 -3.35 -5.64 -32.43
C PRO A 476 -4.01 -5.89 -33.77
N ALA A 477 -4.08 -4.85 -34.60
CA ALA A 477 -4.55 -4.98 -35.98
C ALA A 477 -3.82 -6.10 -36.75
N LYS A 478 -2.55 -6.37 -36.41
CA LYS A 478 -1.74 -7.46 -36.99
C LYS A 478 -1.99 -8.86 -36.40
N VAL A 479 -2.53 -8.99 -35.19
CA VAL A 479 -2.96 -10.31 -34.66
C VAL A 479 -4.30 -10.72 -35.28
N LYS A 480 -5.10 -9.79 -35.80
CA LYS A 480 -6.18 -10.13 -36.75
C LYS A 480 -5.65 -10.76 -38.06
N ALA A 481 -4.36 -10.59 -38.37
CA ALA A 481 -3.71 -11.20 -39.52
C ALA A 481 -3.14 -12.60 -39.24
N CYS A 482 -3.60 -13.30 -38.20
CA CYS A 482 -3.37 -14.75 -38.05
C CYS A 482 -3.82 -15.56 -39.29
N THR A 483 -4.71 -14.99 -40.11
CA THR A 483 -5.10 -15.48 -41.44
C THR A 483 -3.94 -15.59 -42.43
N LEU A 484 -2.78 -14.97 -42.14
CA LEU A 484 -1.56 -15.12 -42.94
C LEU A 484 -0.90 -16.50 -42.75
N CYS A 485 -1.13 -17.20 -41.62
CA CYS A 485 -0.45 -18.45 -41.28
C CYS A 485 -1.39 -19.62 -40.92
N HIS A 486 -2.66 -19.36 -40.59
CA HIS A 486 -3.66 -20.37 -40.29
C HIS A 486 -5.00 -20.06 -40.96
N SER A 487 -5.68 -21.09 -41.48
CA SER A 487 -7.07 -20.98 -41.88
C SER A 487 -7.94 -20.54 -40.69
N ALA A 488 -8.99 -19.76 -40.94
CA ALA A 488 -9.89 -19.28 -39.89
C ALA A 488 -10.57 -20.47 -39.19
N TYR A 489 -10.18 -20.74 -37.95
CA TYR A 489 -10.88 -21.68 -37.08
C TYR A 489 -11.71 -20.90 -36.08
N ASN A 490 -13.00 -21.20 -36.02
CA ASN A 490 -13.90 -20.59 -35.03
C ASN A 490 -13.75 -21.35 -33.70
N LEU A 491 -12.79 -20.92 -32.87
CA LEU A 491 -12.58 -21.46 -31.52
C LEU A 491 -13.15 -20.50 -30.49
N SER A 492 -13.75 -21.05 -29.42
CA SER A 492 -14.03 -20.26 -28.22
C SER A 492 -12.71 -19.74 -27.63
N TRP A 493 -12.77 -18.66 -26.86
CA TRP A 493 -11.58 -18.09 -26.20
C TRP A 493 -10.83 -19.10 -25.33
N GLU A 494 -11.54 -19.96 -24.59
CA GLU A 494 -10.91 -20.98 -23.75
C GLU A 494 -10.21 -22.04 -24.61
N ALA A 495 -10.86 -22.49 -25.70
CA ALA A 495 -10.26 -23.43 -26.64
C ALA A 495 -9.03 -22.83 -27.37
N MET A 496 -9.05 -21.54 -27.66
CA MET A 496 -7.90 -20.82 -28.23
C MET A 496 -6.73 -20.81 -27.25
N HIS A 497 -6.95 -20.40 -25.99
CA HIS A 497 -5.89 -20.41 -24.98
C HIS A 497 -5.38 -21.83 -24.72
N ASP A 498 -6.26 -22.81 -24.61
CA ASP A 498 -5.89 -24.19 -24.34
C ASP A 498 -5.05 -24.82 -25.45
N LYS A 499 -5.33 -24.47 -26.70
CA LYS A 499 -4.56 -24.95 -27.86
C LYS A 499 -3.16 -24.33 -27.95
N HIS A 500 -3.00 -23.09 -27.51
CA HIS A 500 -1.77 -22.32 -27.72
C HIS A 500 -0.93 -22.12 -26.45
N ARG A 501 -1.48 -22.28 -25.24
CA ARG A 501 -0.79 -22.03 -23.96
C ARG A 501 0.49 -22.82 -23.78
N ASP A 502 0.56 -24.04 -24.31
CA ASP A 502 1.74 -24.91 -24.16
C ASP A 502 2.76 -24.68 -25.30
N LYS A 503 2.36 -23.94 -26.34
CA LYS A 503 3.16 -23.60 -27.51
C LYS A 503 3.73 -22.18 -27.45
N ILE A 504 3.12 -21.31 -26.65
CA ILE A 504 3.46 -19.90 -26.54
C ILE A 504 4.10 -19.63 -25.19
N ARG A 505 5.37 -19.20 -25.20
CA ARG A 505 6.17 -18.98 -23.99
C ARG A 505 5.77 -17.73 -23.20
N ASN A 506 5.13 -16.74 -23.84
CA ASN A 506 4.76 -15.46 -23.19
C ASN A 506 3.43 -14.90 -23.75
N CYS A 507 2.59 -14.38 -22.85
CA CYS A 507 1.33 -13.71 -23.17
C CYS A 507 1.52 -12.52 -24.15
N THR A 508 2.66 -11.82 -24.08
CA THR A 508 2.97 -10.69 -24.96
C THR A 508 3.09 -11.09 -26.43
N ASN A 509 3.26 -12.37 -26.73
CA ASN A 509 3.29 -12.85 -28.12
C ASN A 509 1.93 -12.66 -28.81
N CYS A 510 0.84 -12.55 -28.03
CA CYS A 510 -0.52 -12.32 -28.55
C CYS A 510 -1.16 -11.03 -28.00
N HIS A 511 -0.76 -10.56 -26.81
CA HIS A 511 -1.34 -9.41 -26.11
C HIS A 511 -0.31 -8.28 -25.91
N THR A 512 0.03 -7.61 -27.00
CA THR A 512 0.95 -6.45 -27.06
C THR A 512 0.32 -5.40 -27.98
N LYS A 513 0.94 -4.23 -28.21
CA LYS A 513 0.52 -3.31 -29.28
C LYS A 513 1.02 -3.76 -30.67
N GLU A 514 2.19 -4.40 -30.73
CA GLU A 514 2.82 -4.95 -31.94
C GLU A 514 3.37 -6.35 -31.64
N PRO A 515 2.93 -7.43 -32.32
CA PRO A 515 3.39 -8.79 -32.04
C PRO A 515 4.89 -8.92 -32.33
N THR A 516 5.70 -9.00 -31.28
CA THR A 516 7.12 -9.36 -31.37
C THR A 516 7.24 -10.87 -31.24
N GLY A 517 7.54 -11.56 -32.34
CA GLY A 517 7.84 -13.01 -32.30
C GLY A 517 7.34 -13.84 -33.48
N LEU A 518 6.63 -13.27 -34.46
CA LEU A 518 6.15 -14.00 -35.64
C LEU A 518 6.42 -13.28 -36.97
N VAL A 519 7.37 -12.35 -37.01
CA VAL A 519 7.90 -11.82 -38.28
C VAL A 519 9.15 -12.62 -38.62
N LYS A 520 8.96 -13.78 -39.24
CA LYS A 520 10.02 -14.48 -39.97
C LYS A 520 9.67 -14.48 -41.46
N PRO A 521 10.67 -14.48 -42.37
CA PRO A 521 10.44 -14.79 -43.78
C PRO A 521 9.65 -16.10 -43.92
N GLN A 522 8.73 -16.16 -44.90
CA GLN A 522 7.84 -17.31 -45.10
C GLN A 522 8.60 -18.63 -45.26
N SER A 523 9.81 -18.59 -45.84
CA SER A 523 10.71 -19.74 -45.99
C SER A 523 11.11 -20.37 -44.66
N ASP A 524 11.33 -19.55 -43.64
CA ASP A 524 11.85 -20.00 -42.35
C ASP A 524 10.74 -20.63 -41.50
N LEU A 525 9.50 -20.17 -41.72
CA LEU A 525 8.30 -20.72 -41.09
C LEU A 525 8.04 -22.18 -41.51
N CYS A 526 8.26 -22.48 -42.78
CA CYS A 526 8.12 -23.84 -43.32
C CYS A 526 9.21 -24.78 -42.77
N ASN A 527 10.44 -24.29 -42.63
CA ASN A 527 11.57 -25.09 -42.14
C ASN A 527 11.42 -25.45 -40.65
N ASP A 528 10.91 -24.52 -39.84
CA ASP A 528 10.68 -24.74 -38.40
C ASP A 528 9.57 -25.79 -38.13
N CYS A 529 8.54 -25.87 -38.99
CA CYS A 529 7.45 -26.83 -38.86
C CYS A 529 7.78 -28.23 -39.40
N HIS A 530 8.75 -28.35 -40.33
CA HIS A 530 9.04 -29.62 -41.03
C HIS A 530 10.37 -30.28 -40.65
N SER A 531 11.03 -29.77 -39.60
CA SER A 531 12.20 -30.41 -38.95
C SER A 531 13.31 -30.85 -39.92
N LEU A 532 13.61 -30.06 -40.95
CA LEU A 532 14.63 -30.37 -41.97
C LEU A 532 14.53 -31.78 -42.59
N LYS A 533 13.34 -32.37 -42.65
CA LYS A 533 13.21 -33.69 -43.27
C LYS A 533 13.15 -33.52 -44.79
N THR A 534 14.25 -33.86 -45.45
CA THR A 534 14.28 -34.14 -46.88
C THR A 534 13.50 -35.43 -47.13
N TRP A 535 12.28 -35.29 -47.65
CA TRP A 535 11.46 -36.43 -48.05
C TRP A 535 11.45 -36.53 -49.57
N SER A 536 12.32 -37.38 -50.11
CA SER A 536 12.20 -37.84 -51.49
C SER A 536 10.96 -38.71 -51.62
N GLY A 537 9.93 -38.23 -52.33
CA GLY A 537 8.82 -39.10 -52.75
C GLY A 537 7.43 -38.47 -52.67
N ALA A 538 7.06 -37.82 -53.78
CA ALA A 538 5.73 -37.66 -54.41
C ALA A 538 4.44 -37.45 -53.59
N SER A 539 4.21 -38.06 -52.44
CA SER A 539 2.89 -38.09 -51.79
C SER A 539 2.42 -36.73 -51.26
N THR A 540 3.32 -35.90 -50.74
CA THR A 540 2.99 -34.58 -50.19
C THR A 540 2.94 -33.50 -51.27
N HIS A 541 3.77 -33.64 -52.31
CA HIS A 541 3.70 -32.77 -53.49
C HIS A 541 2.38 -33.00 -54.22
N LYS A 542 1.99 -34.26 -54.46
CA LYS A 542 0.72 -34.62 -55.12
C LYS A 542 -0.50 -34.03 -54.40
N LYS A 543 -0.52 -34.05 -53.06
CA LYS A 543 -1.58 -33.40 -52.25
C LYS A 543 -1.57 -31.87 -52.31
N HIS A 544 -0.43 -31.24 -52.60
CA HIS A 544 -0.35 -29.79 -52.81
C HIS A 544 -0.81 -29.39 -54.21
N VAL A 545 -0.44 -30.15 -55.25
CA VAL A 545 -0.89 -29.91 -56.64
C VAL A 545 -2.42 -30.06 -56.77
N GLU A 546 -3.04 -30.95 -55.99
CA GLU A 546 -4.50 -31.12 -55.97
C GLU A 546 -5.27 -29.96 -55.31
N ARG A 547 -4.61 -29.11 -54.51
CA ARG A 547 -5.28 -28.06 -53.71
C ARG A 547 -4.82 -26.63 -53.98
N TYR A 548 -3.68 -26.43 -54.62
CA TYR A 548 -3.08 -25.11 -54.81
C TYR A 548 -2.50 -24.97 -56.21
N ASP A 549 -2.61 -23.76 -56.77
CA ASP A 549 -2.02 -23.40 -58.06
C ASP A 549 -0.49 -23.36 -57.98
N CYS A 550 0.17 -24.10 -58.86
CA CYS A 550 1.63 -24.25 -58.93
C CYS A 550 2.36 -22.91 -59.05
N THR A 551 1.76 -21.94 -59.75
CA THR A 551 2.37 -20.61 -59.98
C THR A 551 2.47 -19.75 -58.72
N LYS A 552 1.73 -20.11 -57.67
CA LYS A 552 1.79 -19.42 -56.36
C LYS A 552 3.00 -19.84 -55.53
N CYS A 553 3.61 -20.98 -55.85
CA CYS A 553 4.71 -21.57 -55.08
C CYS A 553 5.98 -21.79 -55.92
N HIS A 554 5.86 -21.87 -57.24
CA HIS A 554 6.96 -22.03 -58.18
C HIS A 554 6.98 -20.85 -59.16
N LYS A 555 8.10 -20.12 -59.22
CA LYS A 555 8.43 -19.31 -60.39
C LYS A 555 9.11 -20.24 -61.40
N PHE A 556 8.48 -20.40 -62.55
CA PHE A 556 9.10 -21.03 -63.72
C PHE A 556 9.92 -20.01 -64.49
#